data_AF-A0A1H5BRD5-F1
#
_entry.id   AF-A0A1H5BRD5-F1
#
_cell.length_a   1.000
_cell.length_b   1.000
_cell.length_c   1.000
_cell.angle_alpha   90.00
_cell.angle_beta   90.00
_cell.angle_gamma   90.00
#
_symmetry.space_group_name_H-M   'P 1'
#
loop_
_entity.id
_entity.type
_entity.pdbx_description
1 polymer ?
#
loop_
_entity_poly.entity_id
_entity_poly.type
_entity_poly.pdbx_seq_one_letter_code
_entity_poly.pdbx_strand_id
1 'polypeptide(L)'
;MAPSEITRAGILQAIAEYDRLGPEKFRETYGFHASATYFLEHEGSLYDSKAIAGVAHQYDFGTALKPSQLSGGLKHAVAWLQREGFAVVEPPKSFQRRVGDVRPARRATGQAPHRPILLLWAIGQVVAGAPRLQQWSAVRDAVAPLMVKYGQSEDGADATRYPFWALVRDELWTVEQAEELIMTSRGRRPTLESLNVVDPAAGLREDDYILLRSQPGVAASAAAGLIVRYFHLLPEDLLKDFGLHGLLAGRWPDAMRPLLGETFKDRDAIWRAYGGQKMAGIGCLADGILSAFSDDKGPYADGRIPDTTWIAYVGDGLSGDQKLTDGNELMAEHQAAGRPLRYWHKPFQGEWSFETWAVIVQRRLRWGTGEDKLPRREFLWVLAPVPSPERETWPAEVLEALDADTGELHDDTGDYRPSDIELGPEAPGTEESDEEAYRRLAQKAEANAERRSQMKKPTVADKYVRDPSARAAVLRRCKKKCENPECAGHPSELTKAGLPILQVDHVKDLSKGGPDVPSNMIALCPNCHALKTYGVNKEKLTRLLMAIARRLHDATLK
;
A
#
# COMPACT_ATOMS: atom_id res chain seq x y z
N MET A 1 28.71 -6.08 23.84
CA MET A 1 29.28 -5.07 22.94
C MET A 1 29.58 -5.75 21.62
N ALA A 2 28.99 -5.30 20.51
CA ALA A 2 29.31 -5.84 19.19
C ALA A 2 30.78 -5.52 18.86
N PRO A 3 31.56 -6.46 18.31
CA PRO A 3 32.98 -6.26 18.09
C PRO A 3 33.19 -5.07 17.15
N SER A 4 34.06 -4.16 17.57
CA SER A 4 34.39 -2.94 16.87
C SER A 4 35.30 -3.25 15.67
N GLU A 5 34.67 -3.24 14.50
CA GLU A 5 35.10 -2.50 13.31
C GLU A 5 36.25 -3.11 12.49
N ILE A 6 35.89 -3.58 11.29
CA ILE A 6 36.76 -4.08 10.23
C ILE A 6 37.83 -3.05 9.81
N THR A 7 38.99 -3.51 9.35
CA THR A 7 40.11 -2.65 8.97
C THR A 7 40.18 -2.42 7.47
N ARG A 8 40.83 -1.33 7.05
CA ARG A 8 41.16 -1.07 5.64
C ARG A 8 41.87 -2.26 4.97
N ALA A 9 42.76 -2.94 5.67
CA ALA A 9 43.48 -4.10 5.15
C ALA A 9 42.53 -5.29 4.91
N GLY A 10 41.65 -5.59 5.87
CA GLY A 10 40.61 -6.62 5.73
C GLY A 10 39.63 -6.33 4.58
N ILE A 11 39.27 -5.06 4.39
CA ILE A 11 38.43 -4.62 3.26
C ILE A 11 39.12 -4.87 1.92
N LEU A 12 40.40 -4.51 1.77
CA LEU A 12 41.15 -4.73 0.53
C LEU A 12 41.30 -6.23 0.21
N GLN A 13 41.47 -7.08 1.23
CA GLN A 13 41.50 -8.54 1.04
C GLN A 13 40.13 -9.06 0.56
N ALA A 14 39.04 -8.58 1.13
CA ALA A 14 37.69 -8.92 0.69
C ALA A 14 37.42 -8.47 -0.75
N ILE A 15 37.89 -7.29 -1.15
CA ILE A 15 37.81 -6.78 -2.53
C ILE A 15 38.61 -7.68 -3.48
N ALA A 16 39.86 -8.00 -3.15
CA ALA A 16 40.69 -8.87 -3.98
C ALA A 16 40.10 -10.28 -4.15
N GLU A 17 39.45 -10.80 -3.11
CA GLU A 17 38.72 -12.06 -3.21
C GLU A 17 37.45 -11.94 -4.06
N TYR A 18 36.72 -10.83 -3.95
CA TYR A 18 35.57 -10.54 -4.80
C TYR A 18 35.96 -10.52 -6.28
N ASP A 19 37.07 -9.87 -6.63
CA ASP A 19 37.58 -9.81 -8.00
C ASP A 19 38.02 -11.19 -8.51
N ARG A 20 38.64 -11.99 -7.65
CA ARG A 20 39.10 -13.34 -7.99
C ARG A 20 37.94 -14.33 -8.21
N LEU A 21 36.90 -14.26 -7.39
CA LEU A 21 35.76 -15.18 -7.45
C LEU A 21 34.69 -14.75 -8.45
N GLY A 22 34.58 -13.44 -8.69
CA GLY A 22 33.48 -12.83 -9.39
C GLY A 22 32.24 -12.63 -8.49
N PRO A 23 31.35 -11.68 -8.86
CA PRO A 23 30.29 -11.18 -7.99
C PRO A 23 29.28 -12.26 -7.57
N GLU A 24 28.81 -13.09 -8.50
CA GLU A 24 27.80 -14.11 -8.24
C GLU A 24 28.31 -15.19 -7.29
N LYS A 25 29.52 -15.71 -7.57
CA LYS A 25 30.13 -16.77 -6.78
C LYS A 25 30.54 -16.29 -5.39
N PHE A 26 31.00 -15.04 -5.26
CA PHE A 26 31.27 -14.43 -3.96
C PHE A 26 30.00 -14.37 -3.11
N ARG A 27 28.89 -13.87 -3.68
CA ARG A 27 27.58 -13.80 -3.02
C ARG A 27 27.09 -15.17 -2.57
N GLU A 28 27.15 -16.17 -3.45
CA GLU A 28 26.73 -17.54 -3.14
C GLU A 28 27.57 -18.14 -2.02
N THR A 29 28.89 -17.98 -2.07
CA THR A 29 29.84 -18.54 -1.10
C THR A 29 29.58 -18.02 0.32
N TYR A 30 29.33 -16.71 0.45
CA TYR A 30 29.14 -16.06 1.75
C TYR A 30 27.66 -15.83 2.13
N GLY A 31 26.74 -16.28 1.27
CA GLY A 31 25.29 -16.16 1.48
C GLY A 31 24.76 -14.72 1.38
N PHE A 32 25.47 -13.82 0.70
CA PHE A 32 25.02 -12.45 0.47
C PHE A 32 24.16 -12.32 -0.80
N HIS A 33 23.43 -11.23 -0.89
CA HIS A 33 22.73 -10.82 -2.10
C HIS A 33 23.36 -9.53 -2.65
N ALA A 34 23.13 -9.26 -3.93
CA ALA A 34 23.54 -8.00 -4.55
C ALA A 34 23.04 -6.80 -3.74
N SER A 35 23.91 -5.81 -3.54
CA SER A 35 23.55 -4.51 -2.99
C SER A 35 22.58 -3.82 -3.94
N ALA A 36 21.57 -3.15 -3.39
CA ALA A 36 20.64 -2.34 -4.19
C ALA A 36 20.68 -0.85 -3.85
N THR A 37 21.37 -0.47 -2.76
CA THR A 37 21.33 0.90 -2.23
C THR A 37 22.72 1.49 -2.05
N TYR A 38 23.67 0.72 -1.52
CA TYR A 38 25.02 1.19 -1.23
C TYR A 38 26.06 0.28 -1.88
N PHE A 39 26.93 0.87 -2.67
CA PHE A 39 28.10 0.22 -3.26
C PHE A 39 29.37 0.86 -2.72
N LEU A 40 30.36 0.03 -2.43
CA LEU A 40 31.71 0.53 -2.21
C LEU A 40 32.32 0.81 -3.59
N GLU A 41 32.89 1.99 -3.77
CA GLU A 41 33.65 2.35 -4.96
C GLU A 41 35.15 2.24 -4.67
N HIS A 42 35.87 1.45 -5.47
CA HIS A 42 37.31 1.30 -5.37
C HIS A 42 37.92 1.08 -6.76
N GLU A 43 38.90 1.92 -7.12
CA GLU A 43 39.61 1.87 -8.40
C GLU A 43 38.69 1.85 -9.64
N GLY A 44 37.57 2.57 -9.59
CA GLY A 44 36.58 2.67 -10.67
C GLY A 44 35.59 1.50 -10.75
N SER A 45 35.68 0.53 -9.83
CA SER A 45 34.77 -0.61 -9.72
C SER A 45 33.81 -0.46 -8.55
N LEU A 46 32.60 -1.01 -8.70
CA LEU A 46 31.56 -1.03 -7.67
C LEU A 46 31.41 -2.42 -7.04
N TYR A 47 31.38 -2.45 -5.71
CA TYR A 47 31.31 -3.67 -4.90
C TYR A 47 30.11 -3.64 -3.95
N ASP A 48 29.55 -4.80 -3.63
CA ASP A 48 28.44 -4.91 -2.69
C ASP A 48 28.88 -4.52 -1.28
N SER A 49 28.60 -3.29 -0.85
CA SER A 49 29.07 -2.73 0.43
C SER A 49 28.87 -3.67 1.63
N LYS A 50 27.69 -4.30 1.74
CA LYS A 50 27.37 -5.21 2.84
C LYS A 50 28.14 -6.52 2.76
N ALA A 51 28.35 -7.07 1.57
CA ALA A 51 29.08 -8.31 1.38
C ALA A 51 30.58 -8.10 1.65
N ILE A 52 31.16 -7.01 1.13
CA ILE A 52 32.54 -6.63 1.40
C ILE A 52 32.77 -6.43 2.90
N ALA A 53 31.90 -5.66 3.57
CA ALA A 53 32.03 -5.46 5.02
C ALA A 53 31.92 -6.77 5.82
N GLY A 54 31.03 -7.68 5.42
CA GLY A 54 30.87 -8.97 6.09
C GLY A 54 32.03 -9.93 5.91
N VAL A 55 32.64 -9.93 4.72
CA VAL A 55 33.81 -10.77 4.43
C VAL A 55 35.10 -10.14 4.96
N ALA A 56 35.22 -8.81 5.00
CA ALA A 56 36.35 -8.12 5.63
C ALA A 56 36.53 -8.55 7.10
N HIS A 57 35.42 -8.78 7.81
CA HIS A 57 35.44 -9.30 9.18
C HIS A 57 36.13 -10.68 9.29
N GLN A 58 36.11 -11.50 8.22
CA GLN A 58 36.86 -12.75 8.19
C GLN A 58 38.36 -12.52 8.20
N TYR A 59 38.83 -11.54 7.46
CA TYR A 59 40.25 -11.23 7.36
C TYR A 59 40.79 -10.59 8.63
N ASP A 60 39.97 -9.82 9.33
CA ASP A 60 40.37 -9.18 10.58
C ASP A 60 40.18 -10.08 11.82
N PHE A 61 39.14 -10.91 11.85
CA PHE A 61 38.71 -11.65 13.05
C PHE A 61 38.51 -13.16 12.83
N GLY A 62 38.91 -13.68 11.67
CA GLY A 62 38.90 -15.12 11.36
C GLY A 62 37.55 -15.71 10.95
N THR A 63 36.45 -14.94 10.99
CA THR A 63 35.12 -15.42 10.57
C THR A 63 34.34 -14.36 9.79
N ALA A 64 33.71 -14.75 8.67
CA ALA A 64 32.82 -13.85 7.93
C ALA A 64 31.49 -13.66 8.67
N LEU A 65 30.96 -12.44 8.64
CA LEU A 65 29.62 -12.16 9.15
C LEU A 65 28.55 -12.59 8.15
N LYS A 66 27.43 -13.12 8.64
CA LYS A 66 26.25 -13.43 7.82
C LYS A 66 25.44 -12.16 7.53
N PRO A 67 24.62 -12.14 6.46
CA PRO A 67 23.78 -11.00 6.14
C PRO A 67 22.85 -10.55 7.27
N SER A 68 22.36 -11.47 8.11
CA SER A 68 21.49 -11.18 9.24
C SER A 68 22.20 -10.45 10.39
N GLN A 69 23.53 -10.52 10.44
CA GLN A 69 24.36 -9.89 11.48
C GLN A 69 24.78 -8.45 11.11
N LEU A 70 24.47 -8.02 9.89
CA LEU A 70 24.82 -6.71 9.37
C LEU A 70 23.57 -5.94 8.95
N SER A 71 23.55 -4.63 9.20
CA SER A 71 22.61 -3.73 8.52
C SER A 71 23.36 -3.09 7.36
N GLY A 72 22.75 -3.07 6.17
CA GLY A 72 23.39 -2.56 4.95
C GLY A 72 23.33 -1.05 4.79
N GLY A 73 22.74 -0.32 5.75
CA GLY A 73 22.57 1.13 5.68
C GLY A 73 23.68 1.90 6.40
N LEU A 74 23.49 3.22 6.51
CA LEU A 74 24.41 4.21 7.10
C LEU A 74 24.84 3.92 8.55
N LYS A 75 24.25 2.94 9.25
CA LYS A 75 24.53 2.68 10.67
C LYS A 75 25.53 1.56 10.93
N HIS A 76 25.77 0.61 10.02
CA HIS A 76 26.76 -0.47 10.22
C HIS A 76 27.74 -0.59 9.04
N ALA A 77 27.42 -1.37 8.00
CA ALA A 77 28.37 -1.72 6.95
C ALA A 77 28.92 -0.47 6.24
N VAL A 78 28.04 0.47 5.88
CA VAL A 78 28.45 1.71 5.21
C VAL A 78 29.33 2.56 6.12
N ALA A 79 28.96 2.69 7.41
CA ALA A 79 29.74 3.46 8.38
C ALA A 79 31.15 2.89 8.57
N TRP A 80 31.30 1.56 8.60
CA TRP A 80 32.60 0.91 8.70
C TRP A 80 33.47 1.18 7.48
N LEU A 81 32.92 1.00 6.28
CA LEU A 81 33.65 1.23 5.03
C LEU A 81 34.07 2.70 4.87
N GLN A 82 33.17 3.64 5.17
CA GLN A 82 33.46 5.08 5.10
C GLN A 82 34.54 5.49 6.11
N ARG A 83 34.53 4.92 7.32
CA ARG A 83 35.53 5.21 8.34
C ARG A 83 36.93 4.79 7.92
N GLU A 84 37.05 3.66 7.24
CA GLU A 84 38.32 3.15 6.70
C GLU A 84 38.76 3.86 5.41
N GLY A 85 38.05 4.94 5.02
CA GLY A 85 38.43 5.83 3.92
C GLY A 85 37.96 5.37 2.54
N PHE A 86 37.01 4.44 2.45
CA PHE A 86 36.41 4.05 1.18
C PHE A 86 35.20 4.93 0.84
N ALA A 87 35.09 5.29 -0.44
CA ALA A 87 33.88 5.92 -0.96
C ALA A 87 32.76 4.87 -1.00
N VAL A 88 31.62 5.22 -0.40
CA VAL A 88 30.39 4.44 -0.54
C VAL A 88 29.40 5.32 -1.30
N VAL A 89 29.02 4.85 -2.47
CA VAL A 89 28.13 5.55 -3.39
C VAL A 89 26.77 4.87 -3.43
N GLU A 90 25.72 5.68 -3.54
CA GLU A 90 24.44 5.17 -4.00
C GLU A 90 24.47 5.16 -5.53
N PRO A 91 24.03 4.08 -6.19
CA PRO A 91 23.93 4.08 -7.64
C PRO A 91 22.90 5.15 -8.05
N PRO A 92 23.05 5.79 -9.22
CA PRO A 92 22.06 6.74 -9.68
C PRO A 92 20.69 6.07 -9.71
N LYS A 93 19.68 6.77 -9.18
CA LYS A 93 18.30 6.30 -9.22
C LYS A 93 17.91 6.02 -10.67
N SER A 94 17.24 4.89 -10.90
CA SER A 94 16.67 4.60 -12.22
C SER A 94 15.69 5.70 -12.65
N PHE A 95 15.52 5.87 -13.96
CA PHE A 95 14.53 6.81 -14.51
C PHE A 95 13.14 6.61 -13.88
N GLN A 96 12.66 5.36 -13.82
CA GLN A 96 11.37 5.02 -13.21
C GLN A 96 11.28 5.50 -11.76
N ARG A 97 12.36 5.32 -10.98
CA ARG A 97 12.41 5.77 -9.58
C ARG A 97 12.38 7.29 -9.49
N ARG A 98 13.12 8.01 -10.33
CA ARG A 98 13.10 9.48 -10.35
C ARG A 98 11.72 10.03 -10.72
N VAL A 99 11.06 9.47 -11.73
CA VAL A 99 9.68 9.83 -12.10
C VAL A 99 8.69 9.53 -10.96
N GLY A 100 8.86 8.40 -10.27
CA GLY A 100 8.06 8.07 -9.09
C GLY A 100 8.29 8.98 -7.88
N ASP A 101 9.49 9.52 -7.73
CA ASP A 101 9.87 10.48 -6.69
C ASP A 101 9.30 11.88 -6.93
N VAL A 102 8.87 12.21 -8.17
CA VAL A 102 8.09 13.41 -8.44
C VAL A 102 6.76 13.27 -7.72
N ARG A 103 6.62 13.89 -6.54
CA ARG A 103 5.40 13.87 -5.72
C ARG A 103 4.75 15.25 -5.68
N PRO A 104 3.43 15.36 -5.60
CA PRO A 104 2.78 16.67 -5.51
C PRO A 104 3.24 17.38 -4.23
N ALA A 105 3.42 18.70 -4.33
CA ALA A 105 3.55 19.51 -3.11
C ALA A 105 2.17 19.60 -2.45
N ARG A 106 2.08 19.33 -1.15
CA ARG A 106 0.84 19.48 -0.39
C ARG A 106 0.39 20.94 -0.44
N ARG A 107 -0.76 21.21 -1.06
CA ARG A 107 -1.39 22.54 -1.10
C ARG A 107 -2.85 22.40 -0.67
N ALA A 108 -3.35 23.38 0.07
CA ALA A 108 -4.74 23.43 0.51
C ALA A 108 -5.75 23.52 -0.65
N THR A 109 -5.33 24.01 -1.82
CA THR A 109 -6.16 24.24 -3.01
C THR A 109 -6.11 23.09 -4.03
N GLY A 110 -5.55 21.93 -3.67
CA GLY A 110 -5.35 20.80 -4.60
C GLY A 110 -3.94 20.72 -5.22
N GLN A 111 -3.68 19.61 -5.91
CA GLN A 111 -2.37 19.34 -6.52
C GLN A 111 -2.17 20.24 -7.74
N ALA A 112 -1.03 20.92 -7.84
CA ALA A 112 -0.62 21.62 -9.07
C ALA A 112 0.23 20.65 -9.93
N PRO A 113 -0.31 20.04 -11.00
CA PRO A 113 0.34 18.95 -11.73
C PRO A 113 1.39 19.45 -12.74
N HIS A 114 2.02 20.61 -12.51
CA HIS A 114 2.89 21.25 -13.50
C HIS A 114 4.10 20.37 -13.87
N ARG A 115 4.75 19.74 -12.88
CA ARG A 115 5.88 18.82 -13.11
C ARG A 115 5.44 17.58 -13.93
N PRO A 116 4.37 16.86 -13.54
CA PRO A 116 3.80 15.80 -14.35
C PRO A 116 3.43 16.21 -15.78
N ILE A 117 2.87 17.40 -16.00
CA ILE A 117 2.51 17.89 -17.34
C ILE A 117 3.77 18.03 -18.21
N LEU A 118 4.81 18.71 -17.73
CA LEU A 118 6.03 18.87 -18.51
C LEU A 118 6.70 17.51 -18.81
N LEU A 119 6.69 16.58 -17.86
CA LEU A 119 7.22 15.23 -18.06
C LEU A 119 6.41 14.41 -19.07
N LEU A 120 5.07 14.43 -19.00
CA LEU A 120 4.21 13.75 -19.97
C LEU A 120 4.43 14.30 -21.37
N TRP A 121 4.54 15.62 -21.51
CA TRP A 121 4.82 16.25 -22.79
C TRP A 121 6.19 15.82 -23.32
N ALA A 122 7.22 15.83 -22.47
CA ALA A 122 8.57 15.42 -22.86
C ALA A 122 8.63 13.95 -23.29
N ILE A 123 7.91 13.05 -22.60
CA ILE A 123 7.80 11.65 -23.03
C ILE A 123 7.14 11.56 -24.41
N GLY A 124 6.05 12.31 -24.64
CA GLY A 124 5.41 12.42 -25.95
C GLY A 124 6.34 12.91 -27.06
N GLN A 125 7.20 13.90 -26.75
CA GLN A 125 8.22 14.38 -27.69
C GLN A 125 9.22 13.29 -28.07
N VAL A 126 9.68 12.47 -27.10
CA VAL A 126 10.56 11.33 -27.39
C VAL A 126 9.89 10.32 -28.30
N VAL A 127 8.62 9.98 -28.02
CA VAL A 127 7.82 9.04 -28.81
C VAL A 127 7.62 9.54 -30.25
N ALA A 128 7.44 10.84 -30.42
CA ALA A 128 7.34 11.48 -31.73
C ALA A 128 8.68 11.62 -32.47
N GLY A 129 9.80 11.24 -31.85
CA GLY A 129 11.14 11.35 -32.43
C GLY A 129 11.69 12.77 -32.48
N ALA A 130 11.15 13.69 -31.66
CA ALA A 130 11.60 15.07 -31.59
C ALA A 130 13.03 15.18 -31.01
N PRO A 131 13.75 16.29 -31.27
CA PRO A 131 15.07 16.54 -30.68
C PRO A 131 15.03 16.49 -29.14
N ARG A 132 16.12 15.97 -28.53
CA ARG A 132 16.25 15.84 -27.07
C ARG A 132 16.15 17.19 -26.37
N LEU A 133 16.89 18.18 -26.87
CA LEU A 133 16.88 19.54 -26.37
C LEU A 133 16.06 20.42 -27.29
N GLN A 134 15.21 21.25 -26.70
CA GLN A 134 14.39 22.24 -27.40
C GLN A 134 14.52 23.59 -26.70
N GLN A 135 14.43 24.67 -27.48
CA GLN A 135 14.52 26.02 -26.94
C GLN A 135 13.38 26.32 -25.98
N TRP A 136 13.65 27.11 -24.94
CA TRP A 136 12.66 27.53 -23.94
C TRP A 136 11.40 28.10 -24.60
N SER A 137 11.53 28.93 -25.62
CA SER A 137 10.44 29.54 -26.38
C SER A 137 9.50 28.48 -26.96
N ALA A 138 10.04 27.46 -27.63
CA ALA A 138 9.29 26.35 -28.20
C ALA A 138 8.62 25.49 -27.11
N VAL A 139 9.35 25.16 -26.04
CA VAL A 139 8.81 24.40 -24.90
C VAL A 139 7.66 25.17 -24.24
N ARG A 140 7.84 26.46 -23.97
CA ARG A 140 6.85 27.35 -23.35
C ARG A 140 5.57 27.37 -24.18
N ASP A 141 5.68 27.62 -25.47
CA ASP A 141 4.51 27.80 -26.34
C ASP A 141 3.77 26.48 -26.58
N ALA A 142 4.48 25.35 -26.61
CA ALA A 142 3.87 24.02 -26.72
C ALA A 142 3.20 23.56 -25.40
N VAL A 143 3.79 23.88 -24.25
CA VAL A 143 3.35 23.36 -22.94
C VAL A 143 2.36 24.30 -22.25
N ALA A 144 2.39 25.61 -22.52
CA ALA A 144 1.48 26.58 -21.90
C ALA A 144 -0.01 26.23 -22.08
N PRO A 145 -0.50 25.82 -23.27
CA PRO A 145 -1.89 25.37 -23.44
C PRO A 145 -2.23 24.15 -22.58
N LEU A 146 -1.28 23.21 -22.41
CA LEU A 146 -1.45 22.02 -21.57
C LEU A 146 -1.52 22.40 -20.08
N MET A 147 -0.74 23.39 -19.64
CA MET A 147 -0.79 23.93 -18.28
C MET A 147 -2.13 24.60 -17.97
N VAL A 148 -2.73 25.29 -18.95
CA VAL A 148 -4.07 25.86 -18.80
C VAL A 148 -5.11 24.73 -18.76
N LYS A 149 -5.13 23.85 -19.77
CA LYS A 149 -6.16 22.81 -19.93
C LYS A 149 -6.13 21.77 -18.80
N TYR A 150 -4.96 21.25 -18.46
CA TYR A 150 -4.80 20.13 -17.52
C TYR A 150 -4.22 20.55 -16.16
N GLY A 151 -3.52 21.68 -16.11
CA GLY A 151 -2.94 22.21 -14.88
C GLY A 151 -3.82 23.24 -14.18
N GLN A 152 -4.96 23.62 -14.79
CA GLN A 152 -5.88 24.64 -14.28
C GLN A 152 -5.18 25.96 -13.91
N SER A 153 -4.13 26.30 -14.66
CA SER A 153 -3.37 27.55 -14.47
C SER A 153 -3.99 28.69 -15.27
N GLU A 154 -4.07 29.88 -14.69
CA GLU A 154 -4.53 31.09 -15.40
C GLU A 154 -3.52 31.55 -16.46
N ASP A 155 -2.23 31.55 -16.12
CA ASP A 155 -1.12 31.87 -17.02
C ASP A 155 -0.28 30.62 -17.29
N GLY A 156 -0.49 29.99 -18.44
CA GLY A 156 0.23 28.79 -18.86
C GLY A 156 1.74 29.01 -19.08
N ALA A 157 2.14 30.20 -19.52
CA ALA A 157 3.55 30.53 -19.78
C ALA A 157 4.31 30.66 -18.45
N ASP A 158 3.76 31.40 -17.49
CA ASP A 158 4.35 31.46 -16.14
C ASP A 158 4.29 30.11 -15.42
N ALA A 159 3.21 29.35 -15.61
CA ALA A 159 3.07 28.02 -15.02
C ALA A 159 4.13 27.04 -15.51
N THR A 160 4.54 27.13 -16.79
CA THR A 160 5.58 26.29 -17.41
C THR A 160 6.99 26.60 -16.88
N ARG A 161 7.24 27.84 -16.46
CA ARG A 161 8.53 28.26 -15.89
C ARG A 161 8.90 27.46 -14.63
N TYR A 162 7.92 27.11 -13.80
CA TYR A 162 8.18 26.34 -12.58
C TYR A 162 8.75 24.93 -12.85
N PRO A 163 8.06 24.03 -13.58
CA PRO A 163 8.55 22.68 -13.83
C PRO A 163 9.80 22.66 -14.70
N PHE A 164 9.97 23.61 -15.63
CA PHE A 164 11.16 23.73 -16.47
C PHE A 164 12.46 23.82 -15.67
N TRP A 165 12.42 24.51 -14.53
CA TRP A 165 13.56 24.57 -13.61
C TRP A 165 13.51 23.53 -12.49
N ALA A 166 12.31 23.23 -11.96
CA ALA A 166 12.17 22.33 -10.83
C ALA A 166 12.63 20.90 -11.15
N LEU A 167 12.36 20.42 -12.37
CA LEU A 167 12.74 19.06 -12.80
C LEU A 167 14.26 18.86 -12.93
N VAL A 168 15.06 19.93 -12.99
CA VAL A 168 16.52 19.83 -12.93
C VAL A 168 16.95 19.26 -11.57
N ARG A 169 16.36 19.75 -10.48
CA ARG A 169 16.61 19.24 -9.12
C ARG A 169 15.98 17.88 -8.86
N ASP A 170 14.92 17.54 -9.60
CA ASP A 170 14.35 16.19 -9.59
C ASP A 170 15.19 15.20 -10.43
N GLU A 171 16.34 15.65 -10.98
CA GLU A 171 17.26 14.87 -11.81
C GLU A 171 16.61 14.28 -13.08
N LEU A 172 15.62 14.96 -13.64
CA LEU A 172 14.88 14.53 -14.83
C LEU A 172 15.04 15.50 -16.02
N TRP A 173 15.67 16.66 -15.80
CA TRP A 173 15.77 17.73 -16.79
C TRP A 173 17.17 18.34 -16.82
N THR A 174 17.59 18.80 -18.00
CA THR A 174 18.86 19.52 -18.22
C THR A 174 18.56 20.82 -18.94
N VAL A 175 19.23 21.91 -18.55
CA VAL A 175 19.14 23.23 -19.17
C VAL A 175 20.56 23.67 -19.53
N GLU A 176 20.82 23.95 -20.81
CA GLU A 176 22.08 24.53 -21.26
C GLU A 176 22.14 26.03 -20.88
N GLN A 177 23.34 26.59 -20.78
CA GLN A 177 23.55 28.01 -20.44
C GLN A 177 22.85 28.43 -19.13
N ALA A 178 22.75 27.49 -18.18
CA ALA A 178 22.08 27.70 -16.90
C ALA A 178 22.72 28.83 -16.07
N GLU A 179 24.03 29.02 -16.25
CA GLU A 179 24.85 30.07 -15.66
C GLU A 179 24.53 31.48 -16.16
N GLU A 180 23.93 31.62 -17.35
CA GLU A 180 23.53 32.90 -17.93
C GLU A 180 22.17 33.38 -17.43
N LEU A 181 21.43 32.52 -16.71
CA LEU A 181 20.08 32.81 -16.26
C LEU A 181 20.06 33.64 -14.97
N ILE A 182 19.31 34.74 -15.00
CA ILE A 182 19.05 35.58 -13.83
C ILE A 182 17.98 34.92 -12.98
N MET A 183 18.33 34.62 -11.72
CA MET A 183 17.43 34.00 -10.75
C MET A 183 16.46 35.02 -10.14
N THR A 184 15.27 34.55 -9.78
CA THR A 184 14.32 35.32 -8.95
C THR A 184 14.94 35.71 -7.61
N SER A 185 14.38 36.71 -6.92
CA SER A 185 14.90 37.23 -5.64
C SER A 185 15.10 36.18 -4.52
N ARG A 186 14.40 35.04 -4.60
CA ARG A 186 14.56 33.91 -3.66
C ARG A 186 15.52 32.82 -4.16
N GLY A 187 16.15 32.99 -5.32
CA GLY A 187 17.08 32.04 -5.93
C GLY A 187 16.46 30.70 -6.37
N ARG A 188 15.12 30.57 -6.37
CA ARG A 188 14.46 29.26 -6.51
C ARG A 188 14.20 28.84 -7.96
N ARG A 189 14.17 29.81 -8.88
CA ARG A 189 13.93 29.64 -10.33
C ARG A 189 14.39 30.89 -11.10
N PRO A 190 14.69 30.78 -12.39
CA PRO A 190 15.00 31.93 -13.25
C PRO A 190 13.81 32.87 -13.44
N THR A 191 14.07 34.13 -13.78
CA THR A 191 13.03 35.09 -14.16
C THR A 191 12.48 34.74 -15.54
N LEU A 192 11.22 35.13 -15.80
CA LEU A 192 10.59 34.88 -17.12
C LEU A 192 11.30 35.69 -18.20
N GLU A 193 11.67 36.93 -17.89
CA GLU A 193 12.45 37.81 -18.76
C GLU A 193 13.79 37.18 -19.14
N SER A 194 14.56 36.66 -18.17
CA SER A 194 15.85 36.05 -18.46
C SER A 194 15.73 34.80 -19.32
N LEU A 195 14.74 33.94 -19.07
CA LEU A 195 14.48 32.78 -19.92
C LEU A 195 14.11 33.19 -21.35
N ASN A 196 13.30 34.24 -21.51
CA ASN A 196 12.91 34.73 -22.83
C ASN A 196 14.07 35.39 -23.60
N VAL A 197 15.04 35.98 -22.91
CA VAL A 197 16.21 36.63 -23.53
C VAL A 197 17.29 35.62 -23.90
N VAL A 198 17.64 34.70 -22.99
CA VAL A 198 18.67 33.68 -23.23
C VAL A 198 18.14 32.57 -24.15
N ASP A 199 16.85 32.25 -24.06
CA ASP A 199 16.19 31.16 -24.78
C ASP A 199 16.94 29.82 -24.71
N PRO A 200 17.28 29.32 -23.50
CA PRO A 200 18.17 28.18 -23.35
C PRO A 200 17.55 26.89 -23.88
N ALA A 201 18.38 26.05 -24.50
CA ALA A 201 18.00 24.71 -24.90
C ALA A 201 17.88 23.81 -23.67
N ALA A 202 16.76 23.10 -23.54
CA ALA A 202 16.51 22.23 -22.40
C ALA A 202 15.70 20.99 -22.79
N GLY A 203 15.77 19.96 -21.95
CA GLY A 203 15.11 18.68 -22.22
C GLY A 203 15.43 17.62 -21.19
N LEU A 204 15.04 16.38 -21.50
CA LEU A 204 15.39 15.22 -20.69
C LEU A 204 16.91 15.02 -20.67
N ARG A 205 17.39 14.37 -19.60
CA ARG A 205 18.76 13.86 -19.52
C ARG A 205 19.06 12.96 -20.73
N GLU A 206 20.32 12.95 -21.15
CA GLU A 206 20.77 12.18 -22.30
C GLU A 206 20.46 10.69 -22.18
N ASP A 207 20.88 10.07 -21.08
CA ASP A 207 20.62 8.65 -20.81
C ASP A 207 19.12 8.32 -20.79
N ASP A 208 18.29 9.21 -20.23
CA ASP A 208 16.84 9.02 -20.14
C ASP A 208 16.20 9.13 -21.52
N TYR A 209 16.61 10.10 -22.34
CA TYR A 209 16.14 10.24 -23.71
C TYR A 209 16.50 9.02 -24.56
N ILE A 210 17.74 8.52 -24.46
CA ILE A 210 18.21 7.32 -25.16
C ILE A 210 17.42 6.08 -24.69
N LEU A 211 17.22 5.93 -23.38
CA LEU A 211 16.43 4.84 -22.79
C LEU A 211 15.00 4.83 -23.32
N LEU A 212 14.32 5.97 -23.26
CA LEU A 212 12.92 6.08 -23.69
C LEU A 212 12.74 5.87 -25.19
N ARG A 213 13.70 6.34 -26.00
CA ARG A 213 13.68 6.14 -27.45
C ARG A 213 13.97 4.68 -27.85
N SER A 214 14.86 4.00 -27.13
CA SER A 214 15.23 2.61 -27.40
C SER A 214 14.25 1.58 -26.82
N GLN A 215 13.52 1.95 -25.75
CA GLN A 215 12.60 1.05 -25.06
C GLN A 215 11.21 1.71 -24.87
N PRO A 216 10.31 1.60 -25.86
CA PRO A 216 8.97 2.19 -25.79
C PRO A 216 8.14 1.74 -24.57
N GLY A 217 8.37 0.51 -24.07
CA GLY A 217 7.72 0.02 -22.86
C GLY A 217 8.05 0.83 -21.60
N VAL A 218 9.27 1.37 -21.49
CA VAL A 218 9.66 2.24 -20.36
C VAL A 218 8.93 3.58 -20.46
N ALA A 219 8.83 4.15 -21.67
CA ALA A 219 8.06 5.37 -21.91
C ALA A 219 6.58 5.18 -21.58
N ALA A 220 6.00 4.05 -22.01
CA ALA A 220 4.61 3.71 -21.74
C ALA A 220 4.36 3.55 -20.23
N SER A 221 5.22 2.81 -19.53
CA SER A 221 5.15 2.61 -18.07
C SER A 221 5.26 3.93 -17.30
N ALA A 222 6.20 4.81 -17.66
CA ALA A 222 6.38 6.08 -16.99
C ALA A 222 5.20 7.04 -17.21
N ALA A 223 4.69 7.11 -18.45
CA ALA A 223 3.51 7.89 -18.79
C ALA A 223 2.26 7.35 -18.07
N ALA A 224 2.02 6.04 -18.10
CA ALA A 224 0.91 5.40 -17.39
C ALA A 224 0.99 5.66 -15.87
N GLY A 225 2.18 5.57 -15.29
CA GLY A 225 2.40 5.88 -13.87
C GLY A 225 2.04 7.33 -13.51
N LEU A 226 2.43 8.30 -14.35
CA LEU A 226 2.03 9.70 -14.18
C LEU A 226 0.50 9.87 -14.34
N ILE A 227 -0.12 9.17 -15.29
CA ILE A 227 -1.57 9.22 -15.50
C ILE A 227 -2.33 8.67 -14.27
N VAL A 228 -2.01 7.49 -13.73
CA VAL A 228 -2.67 6.97 -12.51
C VAL A 228 -2.55 7.97 -11.34
N ARG A 229 -1.39 8.62 -11.22
CA ARG A 229 -1.08 9.43 -10.03
C ARG A 229 -1.64 10.85 -10.09
N TYR A 230 -1.88 11.39 -11.29
CA TYR A 230 -2.24 12.80 -11.46
C TYR A 230 -3.49 13.01 -12.32
N PHE A 231 -3.87 12.03 -13.15
CA PHE A 231 -4.94 12.12 -14.13
C PHE A 231 -5.74 10.81 -14.20
N HIS A 232 -6.03 10.18 -13.04
CA HIS A 232 -6.69 8.86 -12.98
C HIS A 232 -8.11 8.89 -13.55
N LEU A 233 -8.78 10.03 -13.46
CA LEU A 233 -9.94 10.36 -14.28
C LEU A 233 -9.42 10.92 -15.61
N LEU A 234 -9.03 10.02 -16.51
CA LEU A 234 -8.35 10.36 -17.77
C LEU A 234 -9.26 11.25 -18.64
N PRO A 235 -8.88 12.52 -18.91
CA PRO A 235 -9.63 13.37 -19.83
C PRO A 235 -9.55 12.84 -21.27
N GLU A 236 -10.64 12.97 -22.04
CA GLU A 236 -10.80 12.39 -23.39
C GLU A 236 -9.63 12.70 -24.35
N ASP A 237 -9.15 13.95 -24.36
CA ASP A 237 -8.10 14.39 -25.28
C ASP A 237 -6.68 14.26 -24.72
N LEU A 238 -6.50 13.86 -23.45
CA LEU A 238 -5.19 13.93 -22.80
C LEU A 238 -4.13 13.18 -23.60
N LEU A 239 -4.40 11.93 -23.99
CA LEU A 239 -3.41 11.16 -24.73
C LEU A 239 -3.05 11.79 -26.09
N LYS A 240 -3.99 12.46 -26.76
CA LYS A 240 -3.75 13.12 -28.04
C LYS A 240 -2.93 14.40 -27.86
N ASP A 241 -3.33 15.26 -26.93
CA ASP A 241 -2.69 16.54 -26.66
C ASP A 241 -1.23 16.39 -26.21
N PHE A 242 -0.92 15.30 -25.50
CA PHE A 242 0.43 14.97 -25.06
C PHE A 242 1.23 14.15 -26.08
N GLY A 243 0.66 13.77 -27.24
CA GLY A 243 1.35 12.94 -28.24
C GLY A 243 1.57 11.48 -27.82
N LEU A 244 0.77 10.98 -26.87
CA LEU A 244 0.86 9.64 -26.29
C LEU A 244 -0.16 8.65 -26.87
N HIS A 245 -1.09 9.10 -27.71
CA HIS A 245 -2.17 8.26 -28.24
C HIS A 245 -1.65 7.01 -28.96
N GLY A 246 -0.63 7.12 -29.82
CA GLY A 246 -0.05 5.96 -30.50
C GLY A 246 0.64 4.95 -29.56
N LEU A 247 1.05 5.39 -28.37
CA LEU A 247 1.74 4.55 -27.38
C LEU A 247 0.77 3.88 -26.39
N LEU A 248 -0.31 4.58 -26.03
CA LEU A 248 -1.19 4.22 -24.91
C LEU A 248 -2.67 4.05 -25.28
N ALA A 249 -3.06 4.19 -26.55
CA ALA A 249 -4.43 3.97 -26.97
C ALA A 249 -4.89 2.53 -26.67
N GLY A 250 -6.16 2.38 -26.29
CA GLY A 250 -6.75 1.11 -25.89
C GLY A 250 -6.81 0.97 -24.38
N ARG A 251 -5.72 0.49 -23.76
CA ARG A 251 -5.61 0.32 -22.30
C ARG A 251 -4.25 0.81 -21.82
N TRP A 252 -4.18 2.11 -21.55
CA TRP A 252 -2.98 2.73 -20.97
C TRP A 252 -2.47 2.03 -19.67
N PRO A 253 -3.31 1.34 -18.85
CA PRO A 253 -2.78 0.61 -17.71
C PRO A 253 -1.95 -0.63 -18.02
N ASP A 254 -2.05 -1.20 -19.22
CA ASP A 254 -1.37 -2.45 -19.59
C ASP A 254 0.17 -2.29 -19.65
N ALA A 255 0.63 -1.05 -19.80
CA ALA A 255 2.04 -0.69 -19.75
C ALA A 255 2.64 -0.75 -18.33
N MET A 256 1.80 -0.80 -17.29
CA MET A 256 2.26 -0.79 -15.91
C MET A 256 2.74 -2.16 -15.44
N ARG A 257 3.66 -2.13 -14.47
CA ARG A 257 4.11 -3.30 -13.72
C ARG A 257 3.95 -3.07 -12.22
N PRO A 258 3.87 -4.12 -11.39
CA PRO A 258 3.70 -5.54 -11.74
C PRO A 258 2.44 -5.86 -12.54
N LEU A 259 2.42 -7.01 -13.20
CA LEU A 259 1.19 -7.56 -13.78
C LEU A 259 0.32 -8.19 -12.69
N LEU A 260 -1.00 -8.16 -12.89
CA LEU A 260 -1.93 -8.90 -12.01
C LEU A 260 -1.56 -10.38 -11.98
N GLY A 261 -1.49 -10.94 -10.78
CA GLY A 261 -1.13 -12.34 -10.51
C GLY A 261 0.37 -12.62 -10.47
N GLU A 262 1.24 -11.64 -10.70
CA GLU A 262 2.70 -11.83 -10.59
C GLU A 262 3.09 -12.17 -9.15
N THR A 263 3.84 -13.27 -8.97
CA THR A 263 4.15 -13.84 -7.64
C THR A 263 5.59 -13.65 -7.19
N PHE A 264 5.76 -13.54 -5.87
CA PHE A 264 7.04 -13.31 -5.22
C PHE A 264 7.13 -14.08 -3.91
N LYS A 265 8.28 -14.70 -3.64
CA LYS A 265 8.48 -15.49 -2.41
C LYS A 265 8.36 -14.65 -1.13
N ASP A 266 8.90 -13.44 -1.15
CA ASP A 266 8.97 -12.55 0.01
C ASP A 266 8.96 -11.06 -0.37
N ARG A 267 8.85 -10.19 0.65
CA ARG A 267 8.86 -8.73 0.51
C ARG A 267 10.15 -8.19 -0.09
N ASP A 268 11.27 -8.91 0.09
CA ASP A 268 12.58 -8.52 -0.42
C ASP A 268 12.65 -8.70 -1.95
N ALA A 269 12.07 -9.77 -2.47
CA ALA A 269 11.95 -10.01 -3.90
C ALA A 269 11.09 -8.94 -4.59
N ILE A 270 9.95 -8.56 -3.99
CA ILE A 270 9.12 -7.44 -4.50
C ILE A 270 9.92 -6.15 -4.50
N TRP A 271 10.59 -5.84 -3.40
CA TRP A 271 11.39 -4.62 -3.28
C TRP A 271 12.55 -4.58 -4.27
N ARG A 272 13.21 -5.71 -4.57
CA ARG A 272 14.24 -5.75 -5.62
C ARG A 272 13.67 -5.51 -7.02
N ALA A 273 12.49 -6.07 -7.30
CA ALA A 273 11.85 -5.93 -8.61
C ALA A 273 11.26 -4.53 -8.84
N TYR A 274 10.61 -3.96 -7.83
CA TYR A 274 9.78 -2.76 -7.96
C TYR A 274 10.16 -1.60 -7.03
N GLY A 275 11.20 -1.76 -6.21
CA GLY A 275 11.66 -0.73 -5.27
C GLY A 275 10.62 -0.36 -4.21
N GLY A 276 10.67 0.90 -3.78
CA GLY A 276 9.79 1.41 -2.73
C GLY A 276 10.24 1.07 -1.31
N GLN A 277 9.31 1.11 -0.36
CA GLN A 277 9.58 0.79 1.05
C GLN A 277 9.36 -0.71 1.31
N LYS A 278 10.42 -1.43 1.67
CA LYS A 278 10.40 -2.89 1.86
C LYS A 278 9.47 -3.35 2.99
N MET A 279 9.46 -2.64 4.12
CA MET A 279 8.79 -3.10 5.35
C MET A 279 7.44 -2.43 5.62
N ALA A 280 7.07 -1.39 4.87
CA ALA A 280 5.79 -0.72 5.07
C ALA A 280 4.65 -1.63 4.59
N GLY A 281 3.60 -1.77 5.42
CA GLY A 281 2.34 -2.43 5.05
C GLY A 281 1.57 -1.60 4.03
N ILE A 282 1.66 -0.27 4.12
CA ILE A 282 1.10 0.67 3.17
C ILE A 282 2.21 1.58 2.67
N GLY A 283 2.50 1.57 1.38
CA GLY A 283 3.56 2.39 0.84
C GLY A 283 3.62 2.41 -0.68
N CYS A 284 4.35 3.37 -1.24
CA CYS A 284 4.56 3.46 -2.67
C CYS A 284 5.72 2.57 -3.14
N LEU A 285 5.55 1.92 -4.29
CA LEU A 285 6.65 1.32 -5.05
C LEU A 285 7.49 2.41 -5.73
N ALA A 286 8.53 2.02 -6.49
CA ALA A 286 9.43 2.96 -7.15
C ALA A 286 8.73 3.90 -8.13
N ASP A 287 7.60 3.48 -8.72
CA ASP A 287 6.76 4.27 -9.63
C ASP A 287 5.89 5.34 -8.93
N GLY A 288 5.88 5.35 -7.59
CA GLY A 288 5.11 6.30 -6.79
C GLY A 288 3.62 5.96 -6.67
N ILE A 289 3.16 4.79 -7.11
CA ILE A 289 1.79 4.31 -6.96
C ILE A 289 1.64 3.60 -5.61
N LEU A 290 0.57 3.89 -4.89
CA LEU A 290 0.29 3.32 -3.57
C LEU A 290 0.03 1.81 -3.66
N SER A 291 0.61 1.06 -2.72
CA SER A 291 0.43 -0.37 -2.58
C SER A 291 0.14 -0.72 -1.12
N ALA A 292 -0.89 -1.52 -0.89
CA ALA A 292 -1.23 -2.11 0.41
C ALA A 292 -0.84 -3.59 0.40
N PHE A 293 -0.20 -4.05 1.47
CA PHE A 293 0.34 -5.41 1.61
C PHE A 293 -0.34 -6.10 2.79
N SER A 294 -0.96 -7.24 2.51
CA SER A 294 -1.71 -8.04 3.46
C SER A 294 -1.13 -9.46 3.52
N ASP A 295 -0.69 -9.88 4.70
CA ASP A 295 -0.14 -11.21 4.96
C ASP A 295 -1.09 -11.94 5.92
N ASP A 296 -1.60 -13.12 5.56
CA ASP A 296 -2.49 -13.91 6.42
C ASP A 296 -1.82 -14.34 7.74
N LYS A 297 -0.47 -14.39 7.79
CA LYS A 297 0.29 -14.60 9.04
C LYS A 297 0.65 -13.29 9.74
N GLY A 298 0.30 -12.16 9.15
CA GLY A 298 0.58 -10.84 9.67
C GLY A 298 -0.05 -10.62 11.04
N PRO A 299 0.35 -9.56 11.75
CA PRO A 299 -0.22 -9.20 13.05
C PRO A 299 -1.71 -8.81 12.95
N TYR A 300 -2.19 -8.51 11.74
CA TYR A 300 -3.54 -8.02 11.48
C TYR A 300 -4.42 -9.11 10.88
N ALA A 301 -5.68 -9.13 11.31
CA ALA A 301 -6.70 -10.00 10.73
C ALA A 301 -7.31 -9.36 9.47
N ASP A 302 -6.45 -8.96 8.52
CA ASP A 302 -6.91 -8.54 7.21
C ASP A 302 -7.58 -9.72 6.50
N GLY A 303 -8.56 -9.42 5.64
CA GLY A 303 -9.17 -10.49 4.87
C GLY A 303 -10.31 -10.04 4.00
N ARG A 304 -10.93 -11.01 3.33
CA ARG A 304 -12.17 -10.74 2.62
C ARG A 304 -13.32 -10.63 3.59
N ILE A 305 -14.16 -9.62 3.35
CA ILE A 305 -15.43 -9.49 4.05
C ILE A 305 -16.28 -10.69 3.61
N PRO A 306 -16.75 -11.53 4.55
CA PRO A 306 -17.50 -12.74 4.21
C PRO A 306 -18.68 -12.45 3.28
N ASP A 307 -18.98 -13.40 2.40
CA ASP A 307 -20.01 -13.31 1.35
C ASP A 307 -19.74 -12.26 0.26
N THR A 308 -18.53 -11.68 0.22
CA THR A 308 -18.11 -10.70 -0.80
C THR A 308 -16.68 -10.97 -1.27
N THR A 309 -16.27 -10.28 -2.35
CA THR A 309 -14.87 -10.18 -2.77
C THR A 309 -14.15 -8.97 -2.17
N TRP A 310 -14.84 -8.16 -1.36
CA TRP A 310 -14.32 -6.92 -0.82
C TRP A 310 -13.40 -7.17 0.36
N ILE A 311 -12.50 -6.22 0.61
CA ILE A 311 -11.37 -6.41 1.53
C ILE A 311 -11.59 -5.51 2.74
N ALA A 312 -11.45 -6.11 3.92
CA ALA A 312 -11.27 -5.43 5.18
C ALA A 312 -9.75 -5.36 5.44
N TYR A 313 -9.17 -4.17 5.32
CA TYR A 313 -7.74 -3.95 5.48
C TYR A 313 -7.44 -3.04 6.68
N VAL A 314 -6.65 -3.52 7.63
CA VAL A 314 -6.28 -2.77 8.84
C VAL A 314 -5.24 -1.71 8.50
N GLY A 315 -5.37 -0.53 9.09
CA GLY A 315 -4.51 0.62 8.82
C GLY A 315 -3.06 0.45 9.28
N ASP A 316 -2.25 1.46 8.97
CA ASP A 316 -0.83 1.53 9.32
C ASP A 316 -0.60 1.92 10.80
N GLY A 317 0.51 1.44 11.36
CA GLY A 317 0.90 1.59 12.77
C GLY A 317 0.75 0.28 13.52
N LEU A 318 1.81 -0.16 14.22
CA LEU A 318 1.93 -1.49 14.88
C LEU A 318 1.44 -1.52 16.33
N SER A 319 1.53 -0.40 17.04
CA SER A 319 1.17 -0.28 18.46
C SER A 319 0.51 1.07 18.74
N GLY A 320 -0.34 1.12 19.77
CA GLY A 320 -1.12 2.30 20.13
C GLY A 320 -2.18 2.69 19.11
N ASP A 321 -2.97 3.71 19.45
CA ASP A 321 -4.04 4.22 18.59
C ASP A 321 -3.49 4.77 17.27
N GLN A 322 -4.02 4.26 16.16
CA GLN A 322 -3.64 4.69 14.83
C GLN A 322 -4.09 6.13 14.56
N LYS A 323 -3.29 6.83 13.74
CA LYS A 323 -3.51 8.21 13.32
C LYS A 323 -3.43 8.31 11.81
N LEU A 324 -4.00 9.38 11.25
CA LEU A 324 -3.85 9.74 9.83
C LEU A 324 -2.44 10.32 9.59
N THR A 325 -1.42 9.48 9.76
CA THR A 325 -0.03 9.74 9.42
C THR A 325 0.48 8.61 8.54
N ASP A 326 1.61 8.83 7.86
CA ASP A 326 2.30 7.80 7.08
C ASP A 326 1.37 7.09 6.08
N GLY A 327 1.23 5.75 6.17
CA GLY A 327 0.37 4.97 5.29
C GLY A 327 -1.10 5.37 5.34
N ASN A 328 -1.63 5.65 6.53
CA ASN A 328 -3.04 6.02 6.70
C ASN A 328 -3.37 7.39 6.08
N GLU A 329 -2.41 8.31 6.09
CA GLU A 329 -2.56 9.60 5.41
C GLU A 329 -2.66 9.39 3.89
N LEU A 330 -1.80 8.54 3.31
CA LEU A 330 -1.86 8.20 1.88
C LEU A 330 -3.18 7.51 1.50
N MET A 331 -3.69 6.61 2.34
CA MET A 331 -5.00 5.98 2.13
C MET A 331 -6.13 7.02 2.16
N ALA A 332 -6.10 7.98 3.09
CA ALA A 332 -7.09 9.06 3.15
C ALA A 332 -7.04 9.95 1.89
N GLU A 333 -5.85 10.27 1.39
CA GLU A 333 -5.67 11.00 0.14
C GLU A 333 -6.26 10.22 -1.06
N HIS A 334 -6.10 8.90 -1.10
CA HIS A 334 -6.66 8.05 -2.16
C HIS A 334 -8.19 7.93 -2.06
N GLN A 335 -8.73 7.82 -0.85
CA GLN A 335 -10.18 7.83 -0.61
C GLN A 335 -10.80 9.14 -1.12
N ALA A 336 -10.27 10.29 -0.70
CA ALA A 336 -10.79 11.61 -1.09
C ALA A 336 -10.73 11.84 -2.62
N ALA A 337 -9.74 11.28 -3.30
CA ALA A 337 -9.60 11.38 -4.76
C ALA A 337 -10.37 10.29 -5.53
N GLY A 338 -10.92 9.27 -4.85
CA GLY A 338 -11.43 8.07 -5.50
C GLY A 338 -10.37 7.36 -6.36
N ARG A 339 -9.11 7.36 -5.91
CA ARG A 339 -7.96 6.87 -6.67
C ARG A 339 -7.66 5.41 -6.32
N PRO A 340 -7.45 4.54 -7.32
CA PRO A 340 -7.12 3.14 -7.08
C PRO A 340 -5.69 2.96 -6.55
N LEU A 341 -5.46 1.86 -5.84
CA LEU A 341 -4.18 1.42 -5.32
C LEU A 341 -3.96 -0.06 -5.63
N ARG A 342 -2.71 -0.53 -5.52
CA ARG A 342 -2.40 -1.96 -5.66
C ARG A 342 -2.65 -2.68 -4.35
N TYR A 343 -3.37 -3.79 -4.40
CA TYR A 343 -3.50 -4.69 -3.25
C TYR A 343 -2.68 -5.95 -3.48
N TRP A 344 -1.75 -6.18 -2.56
CA TRP A 344 -0.89 -7.34 -2.52
C TRP A 344 -1.30 -8.26 -1.40
N HIS A 345 -1.36 -9.55 -1.69
CA HIS A 345 -1.77 -10.56 -0.73
C HIS A 345 -0.80 -11.72 -0.69
N LYS A 346 -0.56 -12.24 0.51
CA LYS A 346 0.13 -13.50 0.74
C LYS A 346 -0.77 -14.42 1.56
N PRO A 347 -1.33 -15.49 0.95
CA PRO A 347 -2.12 -16.45 1.69
C PRO A 347 -1.24 -17.26 2.65
N PHE A 348 -1.86 -17.87 3.67
CA PHE A 348 -1.15 -18.69 4.64
C PHE A 348 -0.34 -19.81 3.95
N GLN A 349 0.98 -19.84 4.18
CA GLN A 349 1.93 -20.76 3.52
C GLN A 349 2.07 -20.60 1.99
N GLY A 350 1.55 -19.51 1.41
CA GLY A 350 1.70 -19.19 -0.01
C GLY A 350 2.79 -18.15 -0.29
N GLU A 351 2.79 -17.64 -1.52
CA GLU A 351 3.65 -16.57 -2.01
C GLU A 351 2.89 -15.23 -2.04
N TRP A 352 3.61 -14.12 -2.03
CA TRP A 352 3.01 -12.82 -2.33
C TRP A 352 2.56 -12.78 -3.78
N SER A 353 1.44 -12.12 -4.05
CA SER A 353 1.06 -11.76 -5.42
C SER A 353 0.45 -10.37 -5.48
N PHE A 354 0.66 -9.67 -6.60
CA PHE A 354 -0.16 -8.50 -6.92
C PHE A 354 -1.54 -8.98 -7.36
N GLU A 355 -2.45 -9.13 -6.41
CA GLU A 355 -3.71 -9.84 -6.63
C GLU A 355 -4.72 -8.99 -7.41
N THR A 356 -4.90 -7.73 -7.01
CA THR A 356 -5.92 -6.87 -7.60
C THR A 356 -5.57 -5.39 -7.45
N TRP A 357 -6.05 -4.57 -8.37
CA TRP A 357 -6.30 -3.17 -8.07
C TRP A 357 -7.49 -3.05 -7.12
N ALA A 358 -7.48 -2.06 -6.24
CA ALA A 358 -8.60 -1.80 -5.36
C ALA A 358 -8.80 -0.30 -5.17
N VAL A 359 -10.03 0.10 -4.83
CA VAL A 359 -10.37 1.48 -4.46
C VAL A 359 -10.98 1.49 -3.07
N ILE A 360 -10.67 2.53 -2.29
CA ILE A 360 -11.23 2.71 -0.95
C ILE A 360 -12.66 3.20 -1.11
N VAL A 361 -13.61 2.48 -0.50
CA VAL A 361 -15.05 2.77 -0.59
C VAL A 361 -15.67 3.12 0.76
N GLN A 362 -14.95 2.86 1.85
CA GLN A 362 -15.35 3.28 3.19
C GLN A 362 -14.14 3.22 4.14
N ARG A 363 -14.14 4.08 5.17
CA ARG A 363 -13.18 4.03 6.27
C ARG A 363 -13.88 3.96 7.62
N ARG A 364 -13.47 3.01 8.46
CA ARG A 364 -14.03 2.82 9.81
C ARG A 364 -12.94 2.85 10.87
N LEU A 365 -13.32 3.01 12.14
CA LEU A 365 -12.45 2.83 13.30
C LEU A 365 -12.95 1.63 14.12
N ARG A 366 -12.04 0.74 14.50
CA ARG A 366 -12.32 -0.50 15.23
C ARG A 366 -11.35 -0.67 16.41
N TRP A 367 -11.73 -1.50 17.37
CA TRP A 367 -10.82 -2.03 18.36
C TRP A 367 -10.05 -3.19 17.75
N GLY A 368 -8.73 -3.18 17.92
CA GLY A 368 -7.84 -4.29 17.63
C GLY A 368 -6.78 -4.43 18.71
N THR A 369 -5.84 -5.34 18.50
CA THR A 369 -4.75 -5.63 19.43
C THR A 369 -3.43 -5.31 18.74
N GLY A 370 -2.60 -4.46 19.36
CA GLY A 370 -1.29 -4.09 18.83
C GLY A 370 -0.27 -5.22 18.93
N GLU A 371 0.91 -4.99 18.35
CA GLU A 371 2.06 -5.90 18.50
C GLU A 371 2.50 -6.03 19.97
N ASP A 372 2.29 -4.96 20.75
CA ASP A 372 2.49 -4.87 22.20
C ASP A 372 1.43 -5.62 23.03
N LYS A 373 0.49 -6.31 22.38
CA LYS A 373 -0.61 -7.07 22.99
C LYS A 373 -1.61 -6.20 23.77
N LEU A 374 -1.58 -4.89 23.53
CA LEU A 374 -2.54 -3.97 24.16
C LEU A 374 -3.69 -3.65 23.20
N PRO A 375 -4.91 -3.44 23.74
CA PRO A 375 -6.00 -2.88 22.98
C PRO A 375 -5.65 -1.52 22.39
N ARG A 376 -6.15 -1.27 21.18
CA ARG A 376 -5.94 0.00 20.47
C ARG A 376 -7.05 0.28 19.49
N ARG A 377 -7.20 1.55 19.11
CA ARG A 377 -8.03 1.97 17.99
C ARG A 377 -7.25 1.86 16.69
N GLU A 378 -7.82 1.18 15.71
CA GLU A 378 -7.23 0.99 14.40
C GLU A 378 -8.22 1.29 13.28
N PHE A 379 -7.70 1.80 12.16
CA PHE A 379 -8.49 2.02 10.97
C PHE A 379 -8.83 0.68 10.33
N LEU A 380 -10.04 0.59 9.82
CA LEU A 380 -10.49 -0.44 8.91
C LEU A 380 -10.82 0.21 7.57
N TRP A 381 -9.95 0.03 6.60
CA TRP A 381 -10.13 0.45 5.22
C TRP A 381 -10.91 -0.61 4.47
N VAL A 382 -12.10 -0.26 3.99
CA VAL A 382 -12.91 -1.15 3.15
C VAL A 382 -12.49 -0.89 1.70
N LEU A 383 -11.91 -1.91 1.06
CA LEU A 383 -11.43 -1.84 -0.31
C LEU A 383 -12.32 -2.68 -1.23
N ALA A 384 -12.76 -2.08 -2.33
CA ALA A 384 -13.46 -2.77 -3.40
C ALA A 384 -12.47 -3.12 -4.52
N PRO A 385 -12.34 -4.41 -4.92
CA PRO A 385 -11.49 -4.81 -6.04
C PRO A 385 -12.00 -4.22 -7.36
N VAL A 386 -11.07 -3.78 -8.21
CA VAL A 386 -11.36 -3.29 -9.57
C VAL A 386 -10.40 -3.93 -10.58
N PRO A 387 -10.81 -4.16 -11.84
CA PRO A 387 -9.95 -4.84 -12.82
C PRO A 387 -8.70 -4.06 -13.18
N SER A 388 -8.80 -2.74 -13.24
CA SER A 388 -7.71 -1.84 -13.60
C SER A 388 -7.92 -0.46 -12.98
N PRO A 389 -6.92 0.45 -13.06
CA PRO A 389 -7.07 1.83 -12.63
C PRO A 389 -8.04 2.67 -13.46
N GLU A 390 -8.45 2.18 -14.62
CA GLU A 390 -9.36 2.87 -15.51
C GLU A 390 -10.80 2.77 -14.99
N ARG A 391 -11.38 3.92 -14.63
CA ARG A 391 -12.71 4.00 -13.99
C ARG A 391 -13.82 3.40 -14.83
N GLU A 392 -13.73 3.44 -16.16
CA GLU A 392 -14.71 2.83 -17.07
C GLU A 392 -14.80 1.31 -16.94
N THR A 393 -13.75 0.68 -16.40
CA THR A 393 -13.72 -0.78 -16.17
C THR A 393 -14.35 -1.20 -14.84
N TRP A 394 -14.79 -0.24 -14.01
CA TRP A 394 -15.22 -0.54 -12.64
C TRP A 394 -16.66 -1.07 -12.60
N PRO A 395 -16.94 -2.12 -11.81
CA PRO A 395 -18.29 -2.64 -11.63
C PRO A 395 -19.24 -1.58 -11.03
N ALA A 396 -20.54 -1.68 -11.38
CA ALA A 396 -21.55 -0.73 -10.93
C ALA A 396 -21.63 -0.65 -9.39
N GLU A 397 -21.53 -1.78 -8.71
CA GLU A 397 -21.55 -1.85 -7.24
C GLU A 397 -20.39 -1.10 -6.57
N VAL A 398 -19.26 -0.95 -7.26
CA VAL A 398 -18.11 -0.15 -6.79
C VAL A 398 -18.40 1.33 -6.96
N LEU A 399 -18.91 1.72 -8.13
CA LEU A 399 -19.27 3.12 -8.43
C LEU A 399 -20.37 3.61 -7.49
N GLU A 400 -21.41 2.80 -7.25
CA GLU A 400 -22.49 3.14 -6.33
C GLU A 400 -22.01 3.32 -4.88
N ALA A 401 -21.01 2.54 -4.45
CA ALA A 401 -20.43 2.71 -3.12
C ALA A 401 -19.52 3.92 -3.00
N LEU A 402 -18.76 4.26 -4.05
CA LEU A 402 -18.00 5.50 -4.09
C LEU A 402 -18.90 6.73 -4.08
N ASP A 403 -20.02 6.70 -4.79
CA ASP A 403 -21.00 7.79 -4.81
C ASP A 403 -21.69 7.97 -3.44
N ALA A 404 -21.78 6.89 -2.66
CA ALA A 404 -22.33 6.90 -1.31
C ALA A 404 -21.30 7.25 -0.22
N ASP A 405 -20.00 7.14 -0.50
CA ASP A 405 -18.94 7.44 0.48
C ASP A 405 -18.87 8.95 0.73
N THR A 406 -19.07 9.34 1.99
CA THR A 406 -18.92 10.74 2.41
C THR A 406 -17.47 11.10 2.71
N GLY A 407 -16.56 10.12 2.74
CA GLY A 407 -15.17 10.27 3.17
C GLY A 407 -15.00 10.37 4.70
N GLU A 408 -16.11 10.37 5.45
CA GLU A 408 -16.10 10.48 6.90
C GLU A 408 -15.67 9.18 7.58
N LEU A 409 -15.13 9.30 8.79
CA LEU A 409 -14.75 8.13 9.60
C LEU A 409 -15.98 7.56 10.31
N HIS A 410 -16.30 6.29 10.03
CA HIS A 410 -17.30 5.55 10.82
C HIS A 410 -16.66 4.98 12.09
N ASP A 411 -16.87 5.62 13.24
CA ASP A 411 -16.31 5.17 14.50
C ASP A 411 -17.18 4.11 15.18
N ASP A 412 -16.80 2.84 15.04
CA ASP A 412 -17.50 1.72 15.66
C ASP A 412 -17.02 1.44 17.10
N THR A 413 -15.96 2.14 17.57
CA THR A 413 -15.35 1.89 18.89
C THR A 413 -16.26 2.29 20.06
N GLY A 414 -17.30 3.08 19.79
CA GLY A 414 -18.34 3.42 20.77
C GLY A 414 -19.41 2.34 20.97
N ASP A 415 -19.48 1.32 20.10
CA ASP A 415 -20.53 0.30 20.13
C ASP A 415 -20.14 -0.94 20.94
N TYR A 416 -18.85 -1.13 21.22
CA TYR A 416 -18.30 -2.26 21.96
C TYR A 416 -16.97 -1.87 22.62
N ARG A 417 -16.50 -2.70 23.56
CA ARG A 417 -15.25 -2.51 24.29
C ARG A 417 -14.22 -3.55 23.88
N PRO A 418 -12.91 -3.32 24.07
CA PRO A 418 -11.89 -4.34 23.85
C PRO A 418 -12.14 -5.63 24.62
N SER A 419 -12.58 -5.52 25.88
CA SER A 419 -12.89 -6.68 26.72
C SER A 419 -14.03 -7.53 26.16
N ASP A 420 -14.90 -6.99 25.29
CA ASP A 420 -16.03 -7.71 24.70
C ASP A 420 -15.60 -8.75 23.63
N ILE A 421 -14.37 -8.62 23.11
CA ILE A 421 -13.82 -9.50 22.06
C ILE A 421 -12.61 -10.30 22.54
N GLU A 422 -11.86 -9.81 23.52
CA GLU A 422 -10.73 -10.51 24.13
C GLU A 422 -11.24 -11.47 25.23
N LEU A 423 -11.31 -12.78 24.91
CA LEU A 423 -11.76 -13.83 25.83
C LEU A 423 -10.61 -14.63 26.49
N GLY A 424 -9.36 -14.19 26.29
CA GLY A 424 -8.16 -14.83 26.82
C GLY A 424 -7.95 -14.58 28.33
N PRO A 425 -7.04 -15.31 28.98
CA PRO A 425 -6.73 -15.12 30.42
C PRO A 425 -6.13 -13.73 30.75
N GLU A 426 -5.63 -13.01 29.74
CA GLU A 426 -5.08 -11.65 29.86
C GLU A 426 -6.14 -10.55 29.64
N ALA A 427 -7.40 -10.92 29.40
CA ALA A 427 -8.48 -9.96 29.20
C ALA A 427 -8.67 -9.09 30.46
N PRO A 428 -8.84 -7.76 30.33
CA PRO A 428 -9.14 -6.90 31.46
C PRO A 428 -10.40 -7.40 32.18
N GLY A 429 -10.29 -7.70 33.47
CA GLY A 429 -11.45 -8.05 34.28
C GLY A 429 -12.47 -6.92 34.26
N THR A 430 -13.70 -7.21 33.88
CA THR A 430 -14.82 -6.26 33.98
C THR A 430 -15.66 -6.59 35.20
N GLU A 431 -16.10 -5.57 35.94
CA GLU A 431 -17.12 -5.74 36.99
C GLU A 431 -18.50 -6.09 36.39
N GLU A 432 -18.71 -5.79 35.09
CA GLU A 432 -19.90 -6.13 34.32
C GLU A 432 -19.99 -7.65 34.10
N SER A 433 -21.15 -8.24 34.40
CA SER A 433 -21.44 -9.64 34.12
C SER A 433 -21.60 -9.92 32.62
N ASP A 434 -21.42 -11.17 32.18
CA ASP A 434 -21.63 -11.55 30.78
C ASP A 434 -23.05 -11.22 30.27
N GLU A 435 -24.07 -11.27 31.15
CA GLU A 435 -25.47 -10.99 30.80
C GLU A 435 -25.73 -9.50 30.63
N GLU A 436 -25.12 -8.65 31.46
CA GLU A 436 -25.17 -7.20 31.30
C GLU A 436 -24.42 -6.75 30.05
N ALA A 437 -23.22 -7.29 29.83
CA ALA A 437 -22.45 -7.05 28.61
C ALA A 437 -23.24 -7.49 27.37
N TYR A 438 -23.89 -8.66 27.42
CA TYR A 438 -24.77 -9.13 26.35
C TYR A 438 -25.89 -8.13 26.05
N ARG A 439 -26.63 -7.67 27.07
CA ARG A 439 -27.75 -6.74 26.90
C ARG A 439 -27.30 -5.43 26.24
N ARG A 440 -26.20 -4.86 26.71
CA ARG A 440 -25.59 -3.64 26.13
C ARG A 440 -25.22 -3.84 24.66
N LEU A 441 -24.52 -4.93 24.34
CA LEU A 441 -24.05 -5.22 22.98
C LEU A 441 -25.23 -5.56 22.04
N ALA A 442 -26.22 -6.31 22.51
CA ALA A 442 -27.41 -6.65 21.74
C ALA A 442 -28.26 -5.41 21.43
N GLN A 443 -28.44 -4.50 22.39
CA GLN A 443 -29.13 -3.24 22.16
C GLN A 443 -28.45 -2.40 21.07
N LYS A 444 -27.10 -2.33 21.10
CA LYS A 444 -26.32 -1.63 20.08
C LYS A 444 -26.47 -2.27 18.70
N ALA A 445 -26.37 -3.60 18.62
CA ALA A 445 -26.55 -4.34 17.38
C ALA A 445 -27.95 -4.13 16.77
N GLU A 446 -29.02 -4.18 17.57
CA GLU A 446 -30.38 -3.93 17.10
C GLU A 446 -30.54 -2.49 16.57
N ALA A 447 -30.06 -1.48 17.31
CA ALA A 447 -30.10 -0.09 16.86
C ALA A 447 -29.32 0.14 15.55
N ASN A 448 -28.17 -0.51 15.40
CA ASN A 448 -27.37 -0.47 14.17
C ASN A 448 -28.07 -1.19 13.01
N ALA A 449 -28.70 -2.34 13.26
CA ALA A 449 -29.46 -3.09 12.26
C ALA A 449 -30.70 -2.33 11.80
N GLU A 450 -31.44 -1.68 12.71
CA GLU A 450 -32.57 -0.81 12.39
C GLU A 450 -32.13 0.35 11.50
N ARG A 451 -31.04 1.05 11.86
CA ARG A 451 -30.47 2.14 11.04
C ARG A 451 -30.11 1.66 9.63
N ARG A 452 -29.47 0.48 9.50
CA ARG A 452 -29.13 -0.12 8.20
C ARG A 452 -30.38 -0.49 7.40
N SER A 453 -31.43 -1.00 8.05
CA SER A 453 -32.68 -1.40 7.37
C SER A 453 -33.47 -0.22 6.78
N GLN A 454 -33.28 0.99 7.33
CA GLN A 454 -33.93 2.22 6.87
C GLN A 454 -33.18 2.86 5.67
N MET A 455 -32.00 2.36 5.31
CA MET A 455 -31.25 2.86 4.15
C MET A 455 -31.98 2.52 2.86
N LYS A 456 -32.29 3.53 2.04
CA LYS A 456 -32.99 3.34 0.76
C LYS A 456 -32.13 2.63 -0.29
N LYS A 457 -30.82 2.90 -0.30
CA LYS A 457 -29.86 2.35 -1.27
C LYS A 457 -28.59 1.86 -0.55
N PRO A 458 -28.65 0.73 0.17
CA PRO A 458 -27.52 0.21 0.93
C PRO A 458 -26.43 -0.34 0.00
N THR A 459 -25.19 0.07 0.23
CA THR A 459 -24.01 -0.40 -0.50
C THR A 459 -23.67 -1.86 -0.14
N VAL A 460 -22.72 -2.48 -0.85
CA VAL A 460 -22.18 -3.78 -0.47
C VAL A 460 -21.51 -3.71 0.93
N ALA A 461 -20.78 -2.63 1.23
CA ALA A 461 -20.19 -2.43 2.55
C ALA A 461 -21.27 -2.39 3.66
N ASP A 462 -22.36 -1.65 3.46
CA ASP A 462 -23.44 -1.53 4.45
C ASP A 462 -24.14 -2.87 4.74
N LYS A 463 -24.21 -3.74 3.74
CA LYS A 463 -24.85 -5.06 3.84
C LYS A 463 -23.97 -6.12 4.50
N TYR A 464 -22.67 -6.12 4.20
CA TYR A 464 -21.80 -7.26 4.50
C TYR A 464 -20.70 -6.97 5.53
N VAL A 465 -20.37 -5.70 5.81
CA VAL A 465 -19.46 -5.36 6.91
C VAL A 465 -20.15 -5.68 8.23
N ARG A 466 -19.71 -6.78 8.86
CA ARG A 466 -20.29 -7.30 10.11
C ARG A 466 -20.09 -6.33 11.28
N ASP A 467 -21.13 -6.18 12.08
CA ASP A 467 -21.16 -5.39 13.31
C ASP A 467 -20.39 -6.10 14.44
N PRO A 468 -19.34 -5.48 15.02
CA PRO A 468 -18.60 -6.04 16.14
C PRO A 468 -19.47 -6.32 17.36
N SER A 469 -20.44 -5.44 17.65
CA SER A 469 -21.28 -5.56 18.84
C SER A 469 -22.13 -6.81 18.80
N ALA A 470 -22.71 -7.14 17.64
CA ALA A 470 -23.49 -8.35 17.43
C ALA A 470 -22.66 -9.62 17.63
N ARG A 471 -21.46 -9.66 17.03
CA ARG A 471 -20.51 -10.78 17.20
C ARG A 471 -20.08 -10.93 18.66
N ALA A 472 -19.71 -9.83 19.31
CA ALA A 472 -19.24 -9.80 20.69
C ALA A 472 -20.34 -10.26 21.66
N ALA A 473 -21.61 -9.88 21.42
CA ALA A 473 -22.74 -10.37 22.21
C ALA A 473 -22.80 -11.92 22.17
N VAL A 474 -22.66 -12.53 20.99
CA VAL A 474 -22.68 -14.00 20.89
C VAL A 474 -21.48 -14.63 21.61
N LEU A 475 -20.30 -14.00 21.57
CA LEU A 475 -19.12 -14.45 22.31
C LEU A 475 -19.36 -14.45 23.83
N ARG A 476 -20.03 -13.42 24.37
CA ARG A 476 -20.47 -13.37 25.78
C ARG A 476 -21.52 -14.43 26.11
N ARG A 477 -22.50 -14.61 25.22
CA ARG A 477 -23.60 -15.57 25.40
C ARG A 477 -23.10 -17.01 25.42
N CYS A 478 -22.19 -17.37 24.51
CA CYS A 478 -21.78 -18.75 24.30
C CYS A 478 -20.79 -19.26 25.34
N LYS A 479 -20.08 -18.36 26.05
CA LYS A 479 -19.12 -18.69 27.11
C LYS A 479 -18.13 -19.80 26.69
N LYS A 480 -17.55 -19.65 25.49
CA LYS A 480 -16.59 -20.59 24.88
C LYS A 480 -17.17 -21.97 24.55
N LYS A 481 -18.50 -22.12 24.45
CA LYS A 481 -19.18 -23.39 24.10
C LYS A 481 -19.95 -23.31 22.78
N CYS A 482 -20.07 -24.45 22.11
CA CYS A 482 -20.97 -24.59 20.95
C CYS A 482 -22.43 -24.46 21.40
N GLU A 483 -23.22 -23.66 20.69
CA GLU A 483 -24.64 -23.43 21.01
C GLU A 483 -25.58 -24.39 20.27
N ASN A 484 -25.06 -25.26 19.39
CA ASN A 484 -25.85 -26.32 18.79
C ASN A 484 -26.20 -27.37 19.86
N PRO A 485 -27.48 -27.59 20.21
CA PRO A 485 -27.86 -28.58 21.22
C PRO A 485 -27.58 -30.03 20.77
N GLU A 486 -27.45 -30.26 19.46
CA GLU A 486 -27.11 -31.56 18.87
C GLU A 486 -25.58 -31.71 18.65
N CYS A 487 -24.75 -30.89 19.30
CA CYS A 487 -23.30 -30.97 19.18
C CYS A 487 -22.79 -32.33 19.72
N ALA A 488 -22.10 -33.09 18.86
CA ALA A 488 -21.49 -34.36 19.24
C ALA A 488 -20.29 -34.23 20.21
N GLY A 489 -19.86 -33.00 20.49
CA GLY A 489 -18.69 -32.67 21.30
C GLY A 489 -17.72 -31.74 20.56
N HIS A 490 -17.03 -30.90 21.33
CA HIS A 490 -15.96 -30.03 20.83
C HIS A 490 -14.89 -29.84 21.89
N PRO A 491 -13.63 -29.54 21.52
CA PRO A 491 -12.56 -29.33 22.48
C PRO A 491 -12.77 -28.03 23.26
N SER A 492 -12.28 -28.00 24.50
CA SER A 492 -12.11 -26.78 25.31
C SER A 492 -10.73 -26.13 25.11
N GLU A 493 -9.88 -26.73 24.27
CA GLU A 493 -8.58 -26.17 23.88
C GLU A 493 -8.77 -24.83 23.17
N LEU A 494 -7.85 -23.90 23.44
CA LEU A 494 -7.82 -22.57 22.83
C LEU A 494 -6.83 -22.57 21.67
N THR A 495 -7.06 -21.66 20.73
CA THR A 495 -6.07 -21.35 19.69
C THR A 495 -4.80 -20.75 20.30
N LYS A 496 -3.72 -20.64 19.51
CA LYS A 496 -2.48 -19.96 19.93
C LYS A 496 -2.70 -18.50 20.35
N ALA A 497 -3.77 -17.87 19.85
CA ALA A 497 -4.18 -16.52 20.23
C ALA A 497 -5.10 -16.48 21.47
N GLY A 498 -5.31 -17.60 22.16
CA GLY A 498 -6.14 -17.68 23.35
C GLY A 498 -7.66 -17.61 23.09
N LEU A 499 -8.09 -17.67 21.82
CA LEU A 499 -9.51 -17.67 21.44
C LEU A 499 -10.09 -19.10 21.41
N PRO A 500 -11.38 -19.29 21.76
CA PRO A 500 -12.02 -20.60 21.65
C PRO A 500 -12.09 -21.06 20.18
N ILE A 501 -12.02 -22.37 19.95
CA ILE A 501 -12.18 -22.98 18.62
C ILE A 501 -13.68 -22.99 18.25
N LEU A 502 -14.21 -21.79 17.99
CA LEU A 502 -15.60 -21.53 17.63
C LEU A 502 -15.67 -20.46 16.54
N GLN A 503 -16.73 -20.52 15.75
CA GLN A 503 -17.08 -19.53 14.75
C GLN A 503 -18.46 -18.97 15.07
N VAL A 504 -18.55 -17.65 15.22
CA VAL A 504 -19.83 -16.94 15.29
C VAL A 504 -20.33 -16.73 13.87
N ASP A 505 -21.53 -17.24 13.60
CA ASP A 505 -22.09 -17.25 12.25
C ASP A 505 -23.60 -16.93 12.26
N HIS A 506 -24.10 -16.34 11.17
CA HIS A 506 -25.52 -15.97 11.03
C HIS A 506 -26.35 -17.19 10.65
N VAL A 507 -27.40 -17.54 11.37
CA VAL A 507 -28.26 -18.69 11.04
C VAL A 507 -28.98 -18.47 9.70
N LYS A 508 -29.56 -17.28 9.49
CA LYS A 508 -29.99 -16.80 8.18
C LYS A 508 -28.91 -15.85 7.65
N ASP A 509 -28.24 -16.25 6.58
CA ASP A 509 -27.14 -15.51 5.96
C ASP A 509 -27.53 -14.07 5.60
N LEU A 510 -26.57 -13.13 5.72
CA LEU A 510 -26.76 -11.73 5.31
C LEU A 510 -27.11 -11.62 3.82
N SER A 511 -26.48 -12.46 2.98
CA SER A 511 -26.76 -12.57 1.54
C SER A 511 -28.21 -12.96 1.21
N LYS A 512 -28.93 -13.57 2.16
CA LYS A 512 -30.36 -13.94 2.06
C LYS A 512 -31.28 -12.98 2.82
N GLY A 513 -30.79 -11.80 3.18
CA GLY A 513 -31.53 -10.79 3.95
C GLY A 513 -31.77 -11.19 5.41
N GLY A 514 -30.85 -11.93 6.02
CA GLY A 514 -30.81 -12.07 7.47
C GLY A 514 -30.31 -10.78 8.15
N PRO A 515 -30.82 -10.41 9.34
CA PRO A 515 -30.32 -9.26 10.08
C PRO A 515 -28.99 -9.56 10.79
N ASP A 516 -28.14 -8.55 10.94
CA ASP A 516 -26.83 -8.63 11.60
C ASP A 516 -26.95 -8.44 13.13
N VAL A 517 -27.73 -9.31 13.78
CA VAL A 517 -28.10 -9.19 15.19
C VAL A 517 -27.91 -10.50 15.96
N PRO A 518 -27.69 -10.47 17.29
CA PRO A 518 -27.42 -11.68 18.08
C PRO A 518 -28.54 -12.73 18.06
N SER A 519 -29.79 -12.30 17.86
CA SER A 519 -30.95 -13.19 17.75
C SER A 519 -30.96 -14.03 16.46
N ASN A 520 -30.20 -13.61 15.44
CA ASN A 520 -29.96 -14.34 14.19
C ASN A 520 -28.56 -14.98 14.13
N MET A 521 -27.77 -14.92 15.18
CA MET A 521 -26.40 -15.47 15.20
C MET A 521 -26.26 -16.61 16.19
N ILE A 522 -25.30 -17.50 15.93
CA ILE A 522 -25.03 -18.69 16.72
C ILE A 522 -23.53 -18.98 16.77
N ALA A 523 -23.00 -19.43 17.92
CA ALA A 523 -21.62 -19.90 18.04
C ALA A 523 -21.54 -21.41 17.76
N LEU A 524 -20.73 -21.82 16.78
CA LEU A 524 -20.58 -23.22 16.38
C LEU A 524 -19.12 -23.66 16.44
N CYS A 525 -18.89 -24.91 16.84
CA CYS A 525 -17.59 -25.55 16.63
C CYS A 525 -17.39 -25.89 15.14
N PRO A 526 -16.15 -26.16 14.68
CA PRO A 526 -15.88 -26.48 13.28
C PRO A 526 -16.78 -27.59 12.70
N ASN A 527 -17.07 -28.63 13.49
CA ASN A 527 -17.94 -29.73 13.07
C ASN A 527 -19.40 -29.28 12.89
N CYS A 528 -19.95 -28.51 13.83
CA CYS A 528 -21.33 -28.03 13.72
C CYS A 528 -21.48 -26.97 12.61
N HIS A 529 -20.44 -26.15 12.39
CA HIS A 529 -20.41 -25.20 11.28
C HIS A 529 -20.38 -25.93 9.93
N ALA A 530 -19.60 -27.02 9.80
CA ALA A 530 -19.62 -27.89 8.63
C ALA A 530 -21.02 -28.50 8.38
N LEU A 531 -21.68 -29.01 9.43
CA LEU A 531 -23.05 -29.54 9.32
C LEU A 531 -24.04 -28.49 8.83
N LYS A 532 -23.92 -27.24 9.29
CA LYS A 532 -24.78 -26.13 8.88
C LYS A 532 -24.54 -25.72 7.42
N THR A 533 -23.28 -25.72 6.97
CA THR A 533 -22.90 -25.19 5.66
C THR A 533 -23.13 -26.20 4.53
N TYR A 534 -22.69 -27.45 4.71
CA TYR A 534 -22.74 -28.49 3.67
C TYR A 534 -23.18 -29.87 4.16
N GLY A 535 -23.72 -29.97 5.37
CA GLY A 535 -24.30 -31.22 5.87
C GLY A 535 -25.57 -31.63 5.12
N VAL A 536 -25.80 -32.94 5.03
CA VAL A 536 -27.00 -33.53 4.39
C VAL A 536 -28.33 -33.04 4.99
N ASN A 537 -28.33 -32.67 6.28
CA ASN A 537 -29.50 -32.20 7.02
C ASN A 537 -29.47 -30.69 7.30
N LYS A 538 -28.73 -29.90 6.51
CA LYS A 538 -28.51 -28.47 6.80
C LYS A 538 -29.81 -27.69 6.98
N GLU A 539 -30.86 -27.95 6.19
CA GLU A 539 -32.14 -27.21 6.28
C GLU A 539 -32.88 -27.52 7.60
N LYS A 540 -32.78 -28.75 8.10
CA LYS A 540 -33.31 -29.12 9.41
C LYS A 540 -32.50 -28.44 10.52
N LEU A 541 -31.18 -28.49 10.42
CA LEU A 541 -30.28 -27.87 11.39
C LEU A 541 -30.46 -26.35 11.42
N THR A 542 -30.56 -25.65 10.29
CA THR A 542 -30.78 -24.20 10.24
C THR A 542 -32.08 -23.80 10.96
N ARG A 543 -33.18 -24.55 10.79
CA ARG A 543 -34.43 -24.28 11.53
C ARG A 543 -34.26 -24.47 13.03
N LEU A 544 -33.56 -25.52 13.46
CA LEU A 544 -33.25 -25.75 14.86
C LEU A 544 -32.38 -24.62 15.43
N LEU A 545 -31.28 -24.28 14.76
CA LEU A 545 -30.36 -23.22 15.20
C LEU A 545 -31.06 -21.85 15.28
N MET A 546 -32.02 -21.58 14.39
CA MET A 546 -32.79 -20.33 14.40
C MET A 546 -33.65 -20.24 15.67
N ALA A 547 -34.37 -21.31 16.00
CA ALA A 547 -35.17 -21.38 17.22
C ALA A 547 -34.29 -21.28 18.48
N ILE A 548 -33.12 -21.92 18.46
CA ILE A 548 -32.16 -21.86 19.57
C ILE A 548 -31.56 -20.47 19.74
N ALA A 549 -31.10 -19.82 18.66
CA ALA A 549 -30.55 -18.47 18.72
C ALA A 549 -31.56 -17.47 19.30
N ARG A 550 -32.82 -17.53 18.85
CA ARG A 550 -33.92 -16.73 19.40
C ARG A 550 -34.15 -17.01 20.88
N ARG A 551 -34.29 -18.28 21.25
CA ARG A 551 -34.54 -18.69 22.65
C ARG A 551 -33.40 -18.25 23.58
N LEU A 552 -32.15 -18.41 23.15
CA LEU A 552 -30.98 -18.00 23.93
C LEU A 552 -30.93 -16.48 24.09
N HIS A 553 -31.21 -15.73 23.02
CA HIS A 553 -31.32 -14.27 23.08
C HIS A 553 -32.40 -13.83 24.08
N ASP A 554 -33.64 -14.33 23.94
CA ASP A 554 -34.75 -13.94 24.79
C ASP A 554 -34.52 -14.33 26.27
N ALA A 555 -33.79 -15.43 26.53
CA ALA A 555 -33.46 -15.86 27.88
C ALA A 555 -32.46 -14.93 28.58
N THR A 556 -31.56 -14.28 27.86
CA THR A 556 -30.57 -13.33 28.42
C THR A 556 -31.13 -11.91 28.57
N LEU A 557 -32.30 -11.62 27.98
CA LEU A 557 -33.00 -10.34 28.15
C LEU A 557 -33.97 -10.32 29.33
N LYS A 558 -34.36 -11.48 29.86
CA LYS A 558 -35.17 -11.63 31.08
C LYS A 558 -34.30 -11.46 32.30
#